data_AF-A0A2R6KY76-F1
#
_entry.id   AF-A0A2R6KY76-F1
#
_cell.length_a   1.000
_cell.length_b   1.000
_cell.length_c   1.000
_cell.angle_alpha   90.00
_cell.angle_beta   90.00
_cell.angle_gamma   90.00
#
_symmetry.space_group_name_H-M   'P 1'
#
loop_
_entity.id
_entity.type
_entity.pdbx_description
1 polymer ?
#
loop_
_entity_poly.entity_id
_entity_poly.type
_entity_poly.pdbx_seq_one_letter_code
_entity_poly.pdbx_strand_id
1 'polypeptide(L)' 'SLAVTHGFEELALHRVSATIVADNEASKRVVEKLGFVHEGTKRDDAFVGGEYVDREVYAALVDGWEG' A
#
# COMPACT_ATOMS: atom_id res chain seq x y z
N SER A 1 -3.84 -10.28 6.84
CA SER A 1 -4.88 -9.68 5.96
C SER A 1 -5.22 -10.67 4.87
N LEU A 2 -6.49 -11.06 4.67
CA LEU A 2 -6.85 -12.13 3.72
C LEU A 2 -6.28 -11.92 2.32
N ALA A 3 -6.36 -10.69 1.79
CA ALA A 3 -5.86 -10.39 0.44
C ALA A 3 -4.32 -10.46 0.34
N VAL A 4 -3.61 -10.03 1.39
CA VAL A 4 -2.14 -10.04 1.42
C VAL A 4 -1.63 -11.47 1.58
N THR A 5 -2.23 -12.23 2.51
CA THR A 5 -1.94 -13.65 2.72
C THR A 5 -2.20 -14.45 1.43
N HIS A 6 -3.35 -14.26 0.78
CA HIS A 6 -3.64 -14.89 -0.50
C HIS A 6 -2.61 -14.55 -1.58
N GLY A 7 -2.18 -13.28 -1.66
CA GLY A 7 -1.15 -12.84 -2.59
C GLY A 7 0.19 -13.54 -2.41
N PHE A 8 0.64 -13.69 -1.16
CA PHE A 8 1.91 -14.36 -0.87
C PHE A 8 1.83 -15.88 -0.95
N GLU A 9 0.79 -16.49 -0.37
CA GLU A 9 0.72 -17.94 -0.22
C GLU A 9 0.14 -18.65 -1.46
N GLU A 10 -0.95 -18.13 -2.02
CA GLU A 10 -1.64 -18.81 -3.13
C GLU A 10 -1.15 -18.34 -4.49
N LEU A 11 -0.86 -17.05 -4.63
CA LEU A 11 -0.37 -16.47 -5.89
C LEU A 11 1.16 -16.44 -6.00
N ALA A 12 1.87 -16.83 -4.94
CA ALA A 12 3.34 -16.82 -4.87
C ALA A 12 3.96 -15.47 -5.27
N LEU A 13 3.29 -14.35 -4.94
CA LEU A 13 3.83 -13.03 -5.21
C LEU A 13 5.03 -12.78 -4.30
N HIS A 14 6.05 -12.10 -4.84
CA HIS A 14 7.17 -11.63 -4.02
C HIS A 14 6.83 -10.33 -3.26
N ARG A 15 5.91 -9.53 -3.82
CA ARG A 15 5.59 -8.18 -3.34
C ARG A 15 4.10 -7.88 -3.52
N VAL A 16 3.50 -7.25 -2.51
CA VAL A 16 2.18 -6.62 -2.58
C VAL A 16 2.36 -5.12 -2.37
N SER A 17 1.72 -4.31 -3.20
CA SER A 17 1.80 -2.84 -3.09
C SER A 17 0.41 -2.23 -2.91
N ALA A 18 0.38 -1.10 -2.22
CA ALA A 18 -0.79 -0.27 -2.05
C ALA A 18 -0.44 1.16 -2.45
N THR A 19 -1.39 1.84 -3.11
CA THR A 19 -1.28 3.27 -3.42
C THR A 19 -2.42 3.98 -2.74
N ILE A 20 -2.11 4.93 -1.88
CA ILE A 20 -3.07 5.61 -0.99
C ILE A 20 -2.98 7.11 -1.22
N VAL A 21 -4.12 7.81 -1.29
CA VAL A 21 -4.14 9.29 -1.34
C VAL A 21 -3.40 9.83 -0.12
N ALA A 22 -2.50 10.78 -0.33
CA ALA A 22 -1.61 11.28 0.71
C ALA A 22 -2.36 11.83 1.95
N ASP A 23 -3.59 12.31 1.83
CA ASP A 23 -4.34 12.79 2.99
C ASP A 23 -5.15 11.69 3.73
N ASN A 24 -5.15 10.45 3.22
CA ASN A 24 -5.91 9.35 3.82
C ASN A 24 -5.12 8.62 4.92
N GLU A 25 -4.92 9.32 6.03
CA GLU A 25 -4.24 8.85 7.22
C GLU A 25 -4.83 7.56 7.82
N ALA A 26 -6.14 7.32 7.62
CA ALA A 26 -6.78 6.10 8.10
C ALA A 26 -6.27 4.85 7.35
N SER A 27 -6.20 4.93 6.02
CA SER A 27 -5.69 3.82 5.19
C SER A 27 -4.18 3.61 5.39
N LYS A 28 -3.39 4.68 5.55
CA LYS A 28 -1.96 4.58 5.86
C LYS A 28 -1.71 3.76 7.12
N ARG A 29 -2.40 4.10 8.22
CA ARG A 29 -2.30 3.36 9.48
C ARG A 29 -2.69 1.89 9.35
N VAL A 30 -3.62 1.55 8.46
CA VAL A 30 -4.00 0.15 8.22
C VAL A 30 -2.87 -0.61 7.54
N VAL A 31 -2.29 -0.07 6.45
CA VAL A 31 -1.22 -0.76 5.73
C VAL A 31 0.07 -0.84 6.55
N GLU A 32 0.39 0.20 7.33
CA GLU A 32 1.54 0.21 8.25
C GLU A 32 1.39 -0.86 9.34
N LYS A 33 0.18 -1.02 9.91
CA LYS A 33 -0.11 -2.12 10.87
C LYS A 33 -0.02 -3.51 10.24
N LEU A 34 -0.24 -3.60 8.93
CA LEU A 34 -0.03 -4.82 8.17
C LEU A 34 1.43 -5.00 7.74
N GLY A 35 2.37 -4.19 8.23
CA GLY A 35 3.80 -4.35 7.92
C GLY A 35 4.22 -3.81 6.56
N PHE A 36 3.37 -3.04 5.88
CA PHE A 36 3.78 -2.35 4.66
C PHE A 36 4.71 -1.19 5.02
N VAL A 37 5.73 -0.97 4.18
CA VAL A 37 6.69 0.12 4.30
C VAL A 37 6.40 1.18 3.25
N HIS A 38 6.47 2.46 3.66
CA HIS A 38 6.38 3.59 2.72
C HIS A 38 7.63 3.65 1.82
N GLU A 39 7.43 3.64 0.51
CA GLU A 39 8.51 3.63 -0.48
C GLU A 39 8.60 4.95 -1.27
N GLY A 40 7.57 5.79 -1.23
CA GLY A 40 7.63 7.13 -1.81
C GLY A 40 6.29 7.74 -2.18
N THR A 41 6.35 9.01 -2.59
CA THR A 41 5.19 9.82 -2.95
C THR A 41 5.21 10.15 -4.44
N LYS A 42 4.11 9.87 -5.11
CA LYS A 42 3.85 10.32 -6.47
C LYS A 42 3.10 11.66 -6.39
N ARG A 43 3.74 12.72 -6.88
CA ARG A 43 3.17 14.08 -6.87
C ARG A 43 2.15 14.24 -7.99
N ASP A 44 1.00 14.86 -7.70
CA ASP A 44 -0.09 15.12 -8.65
C ASP A 44 -0.54 13.85 -9.44
N ASP A 45 -0.58 12.69 -8.77
CA ASP A 45 -0.72 11.38 -9.42
C ASP A 45 -2.17 10.99 -9.76
N ALA A 46 -3.16 11.62 -9.13
CA ALA A 46 -4.57 11.35 -9.41
C ALA A 46 -5.39 12.64 -9.39
N PHE A 47 -6.44 12.71 -10.22
CA PHE A 47 -7.42 13.80 -10.18
C PHE A 47 -8.67 13.34 -9.42
N VAL A 48 -8.90 13.90 -8.24
CA VAL A 48 -9.99 13.50 -7.32
C VAL A 48 -10.64 14.77 -6.80
N GLY A 49 -11.98 14.82 -6.77
CA GLY A 49 -12.68 15.96 -6.17
C GLY A 49 -12.48 17.31 -6.87
N GLY A 50 -11.90 17.34 -8.08
CA GLY A 50 -11.63 18.58 -8.82
C GLY A 50 -10.20 19.10 -8.69
N GLU A 51 -9.33 18.38 -7.99
CA GLU A 51 -7.92 18.72 -7.81
C GLU A 51 -7.00 17.53 -8.10
N TYR A 52 -5.74 17.82 -8.44
CA TYR A 52 -4.70 16.80 -8.46
C TYR A 52 -4.23 16.55 -7.02
N VAL A 53 -4.08 15.28 -6.68
CA VAL A 53 -3.65 14.83 -5.35
C VAL A 53 -2.44 13.93 -5.44
N ASP A 54 -1.59 14.03 -4.43
CA ASP A 54 -0.48 13.13 -4.22
C ASP A 54 -0.98 11.75 -3.81
N ARG A 55 -0.25 10.71 -4.23
CA ARG A 55 -0.45 9.35 -3.74
C ARG A 55 0.85 8.76 -3.22
N GLU A 56 0.77 8.17 -2.04
CA GLU A 56 1.86 7.46 -1.40
C GLU A 56 1.83 5.99 -1.79
N VAL A 57 3.01 5.43 -2.04
CA VAL A 57 3.22 4.03 -2.38
C VAL A 57 3.78 3.32 -1.16
N TYR A 58 3.12 2.23 -0.81
CA TYR A 58 3.50 1.33 0.26
C TYR A 58 3.68 -0.08 -0.30
N ALA A 59 4.59 -0.86 0.26
CA ALA A 59 4.74 -2.27 -0.11
C ALA A 59 5.10 -3.16 1.08
N ALA A 60 4.64 -4.41 1.00
CA ALA A 60 5.12 -5.52 1.81
C ALA A 60 5.82 -6.52 0.90
N LEU A 61 6.92 -7.09 1.39
CA LEU A 61 7.64 -8.19 0.74
C LEU A 61 7.35 -9.48 1.50
N VAL A 62 7.33 -10.59 0.77
CA VAL A 62 7.06 -11.92 1.35
C VAL A 62 8.04 -12.27 2.47
N ASP A 63 9.31 -11.85 2.37
CA ASP A 63 10.35 -12.13 3.37
C ASP A 63 10.12 -11.41 4.72
N GLY A 64 9.30 -10.36 4.73
CA GLY A 64 8.94 -9.60 5.93
C GLY A 64 7.52 -9.88 6.42
N TRP A 65 6.83 -10.87 5.84
CA TRP A 65 5.44 -11.17 6.15
C TRP A 65 5.31 -12.25 7.23
N GLU A 66 4.79 -11.86 8.39
CA GLU A 66 4.38 -12.76 9.47
C GLU A 66 2.84 -12.86 9.40
N GLY A 67 2.31 -13.97 8.86
CA GLY A 67 0.89 -14.14 8.52
C GLY A 67 -0.13 -13.86 9.61
#